data_AF-A0A6N6JTX7-F1
#
_entry.id   AF-A0A6N6JTX7-F1
#
_cell.length_a   1.000
_cell.length_b   1.000
_cell.length_c   1.000
_cell.angle_alpha   90.00
_cell.angle_beta   90.00
_cell.angle_gamma   90.00
#
_symmetry.space_group_name_H-M   'P 1'
#
loop_
_entity.id
_entity.type
_entity.pdbx_description
1 polymer ?
#
loop_
_entity_poly.entity_id
_entity_poly.type
_entity_poly.pdbx_seq_one_letter_code
_entity_poly.pdbx_strand_id
1 'polypeptide(L)'
;MNRGKTEILGLDKRPIVIHDSVKDEVVAHPLLEIHDLKTYFHTDNGVVKAIDGISLKVGQGETLGVVGESGSGKSMTAYSMLKLLPSQAGRIEGGQIKWRSEEGGDLDLAKLSEAELRKIRGGDIAMIFQEPMTSLNPVFTCGSQVVEALRLHLGMSKDEAWKRTVELFEEVGIPKPEVRVKQYPFELSGGMKQRVMIAMALACNPRMLIADEPTTALDVTIQKQILELIRKLQRDRKMAVIYITHDLGVVAEVTDKVAVMYRGKIVEYGRVLDIFANPQHPYTKGLIACRPKLTTKAERLPTIQDFMEADDRGIKLDPSDPKLEFGATRMIKKRREQMPDFGRPLLEIKNLKQYFPIKKGVLRRTVGHVKAVDDVTLTVCKGKTVGLVGESGCGKTTLGRTILRLIEPTSGQVLYDGRDVTAMSHAELRQMRRKMQIIFQDPYSSLNPRMTVGAAIMEP
;
A
#
# COMPACT_ATOMS: atom_id res chain seq x y z
N MET A 1 42.61 10.43 -11.81
CA MET A 1 42.08 10.06 -13.14
C MET A 1 40.58 9.89 -13.04
N ASN A 2 39.79 10.31 -14.04
CA ASN A 2 38.33 10.19 -14.00
C ASN A 2 37.86 8.75 -14.22
N ARG A 3 37.15 8.20 -13.22
CA ARG A 3 36.23 7.04 -13.30
C ARG A 3 35.21 7.24 -12.17
N GLY A 4 33.90 7.11 -12.35
CA GLY A 4 33.11 7.02 -13.58
C GLY A 4 31.64 6.86 -13.21
N LYS A 5 30.85 7.95 -13.21
CA LYS A 5 29.44 7.90 -12.81
C LYS A 5 28.60 7.22 -13.89
N THR A 6 28.02 6.06 -13.57
CA THR A 6 27.05 5.39 -14.45
C THR A 6 25.68 6.03 -14.28
N GLU A 7 25.38 7.06 -15.07
CA GLU A 7 24.06 7.71 -15.06
C GLU A 7 23.01 6.81 -15.75
N ILE A 8 22.28 6.04 -14.95
CA ILE A 8 21.09 5.31 -15.42
C ILE A 8 19.91 6.28 -15.48
N LEU A 9 19.42 6.57 -16.69
CA LEU A 9 18.36 7.54 -16.93
C LEU A 9 16.99 7.06 -16.40
N GLY A 10 16.47 7.79 -15.41
CA GLY A 10 15.17 7.52 -14.77
C GLY A 10 13.94 7.94 -15.57
N LEU A 11 12.77 7.53 -15.07
CA LEU A 11 11.44 7.56 -15.73
C LEU A 11 10.89 8.96 -16.12
N ASP A 12 11.49 10.02 -15.59
CA ASP A 12 11.23 11.43 -15.91
C ASP A 12 12.56 12.16 -15.65
N LYS A 13 12.95 13.17 -16.45
CA LYS A 13 14.35 13.66 -16.62
C LYS A 13 15.00 14.25 -15.34
N ARG A 14 15.30 13.37 -14.39
CA ARG A 14 15.86 13.63 -13.06
C ARG A 14 16.88 12.51 -12.80
N PRO A 15 18.07 12.80 -12.28
CA PRO A 15 19.00 11.76 -11.91
C PRO A 15 18.36 10.89 -10.82
N ILE A 16 18.33 9.57 -11.02
CA ILE A 16 18.16 8.65 -9.90
C ILE A 16 19.40 8.86 -9.04
N VAL A 17 19.21 9.30 -7.79
CA VAL A 17 20.32 9.44 -6.84
C VAL A 17 20.66 8.04 -6.33
N ILE A 18 21.34 7.28 -7.18
CA ILE A 18 21.94 6.01 -6.83
C ILE A 18 23.05 6.33 -5.83
N HIS A 19 22.78 6.09 -4.55
CA HIS A 19 23.80 6.10 -3.52
C HIS A 19 24.68 4.86 -3.70
N ASP A 20 25.98 4.98 -3.44
CA ASP A 20 26.91 3.84 -3.47
C ASP A 20 26.41 2.75 -2.50
N SER A 21 25.85 1.68 -3.07
CA SER A 21 25.34 0.54 -2.31
C SER A 21 26.49 -0.11 -1.55
N VAL A 22 26.19 -0.66 -0.37
CA VAL A 22 27.12 -1.47 0.43
C VAL A 22 27.84 -2.46 -0.50
N LYS A 23 29.18 -2.38 -0.53
CA LYS A 23 29.99 -3.29 -1.34
C LYS A 23 29.63 -4.75 -1.01
N ASP A 24 29.72 -5.62 -2.00
CA ASP A 24 29.48 -7.07 -1.87
C ASP A 24 30.43 -7.83 -0.90
N GLU A 25 31.29 -7.10 -0.16
CA GLU A 25 32.24 -7.63 0.84
C GLU A 25 31.62 -7.88 2.24
N VAL A 26 30.39 -7.41 2.54
CA VAL A 26 29.82 -7.48 3.91
C VAL A 26 28.38 -8.04 3.96
N VAL A 27 28.22 -9.33 3.64
CA VAL A 27 27.24 -10.21 4.34
C VAL A 27 27.92 -11.56 4.63
N ALA A 28 29.00 -11.52 5.42
CA ALA A 28 29.67 -12.74 5.90
C ALA A 28 28.73 -13.63 6.73
N HIS A 29 27.78 -13.00 7.43
CA HIS A 29 26.71 -13.67 8.17
C HIS A 29 25.37 -12.95 7.94
N PRO A 30 24.31 -13.64 7.49
CA PRO A 30 22.97 -13.07 7.46
C PRO A 30 22.37 -12.97 8.87
N LEU A 31 21.41 -12.06 9.04
CA LEU A 31 20.57 -11.95 10.24
C LEU A 31 19.35 -12.90 10.14
N LEU A 32 18.82 -13.07 8.93
CA LEU A 32 17.77 -14.01 8.57
C LEU A 32 18.21 -14.85 7.36
N GLU A 33 18.02 -16.16 7.43
CA GLU A 33 18.25 -17.08 6.32
C GLU A 33 17.10 -18.09 6.20
N ILE A 34 16.43 -18.11 5.04
CA ILE A 34 15.33 -19.02 4.73
C ILE A 34 15.83 -20.06 3.71
N HIS A 35 15.54 -21.34 3.97
CA HIS A 35 15.89 -22.47 3.09
C HIS A 35 14.67 -23.31 2.74
N ASP A 36 14.38 -23.45 1.45
CA ASP A 36 13.38 -24.38 0.89
C ASP A 36 12.00 -24.32 1.59
N LEU A 37 11.60 -23.12 2.03
CA LEU A 37 10.40 -22.92 2.83
C LEU A 37 9.16 -23.26 2.00
N LYS A 38 8.32 -24.14 2.56
CA LYS A 38 7.07 -24.60 1.98
C LYS A 38 5.93 -24.32 2.95
N THR A 39 4.93 -23.57 2.49
CA THR A 39 3.75 -23.22 3.28
C THR A 39 2.53 -23.45 2.43
N TYR A 40 1.76 -24.48 2.78
CA TYR A 40 0.58 -24.91 2.03
C TYR A 40 -0.67 -24.73 2.89
N PHE A 41 -1.79 -24.43 2.24
CA PHE A 41 -3.11 -24.32 2.85
C PHE A 41 -3.97 -25.50 2.39
N HIS A 42 -4.47 -26.27 3.35
CA HIS A 42 -5.27 -27.47 3.12
C HIS A 42 -6.75 -27.14 3.18
N THR A 43 -7.37 -27.03 2.01
CA THR A 43 -8.79 -26.65 1.86
C THR A 43 -9.60 -27.82 1.32
N ASP A 44 -10.93 -27.77 1.46
CA ASP A 44 -11.84 -28.80 0.93
C ASP A 44 -11.73 -28.96 -0.61
N ASN A 45 -11.31 -27.89 -1.30
CA ASN A 45 -11.04 -27.86 -2.75
C ASN A 45 -9.60 -28.28 -3.11
N GLY A 46 -8.80 -28.76 -2.14
CA GLY A 46 -7.42 -29.21 -2.33
C GLY A 46 -6.36 -28.31 -1.68
N VAL A 47 -5.10 -28.60 -2.01
CA VAL A 47 -3.91 -28.00 -1.37
C VAL A 47 -3.44 -26.78 -2.16
N VAL A 48 -3.59 -25.59 -1.58
CA VAL A 48 -3.10 -24.33 -2.15
C VAL A 48 -1.66 -24.08 -1.68
N LYS A 49 -0.70 -24.17 -2.62
CA LYS A 49 0.71 -23.89 -2.35
C LYS A 49 1.00 -22.38 -2.32
N ALA A 50 0.78 -21.74 -1.17
CA ALA A 50 1.07 -20.32 -0.99
C ALA A 50 2.58 -19.99 -1.07
N ILE A 51 3.43 -20.94 -0.65
CA ILE A 51 4.89 -20.91 -0.80
C ILE A 51 5.37 -22.34 -1.16
N ASP A 52 6.17 -22.49 -2.21
CA ASP A 52 6.62 -23.78 -2.75
C ASP A 52 8.15 -23.84 -2.98
N GLY A 53 8.91 -23.77 -1.88
CA GLY A 53 10.37 -23.94 -1.88
C GLY A 53 11.15 -22.65 -2.10
N ILE A 54 10.86 -21.60 -1.31
CA ILE A 54 11.62 -20.34 -1.38
C ILE A 54 12.86 -20.39 -0.48
N SER A 55 13.95 -19.77 -0.97
CA SER A 55 15.16 -19.51 -0.20
C SER A 55 15.57 -18.05 -0.39
N LEU A 56 15.88 -17.35 0.70
CA LEU A 56 16.35 -15.97 0.70
C LEU A 56 17.23 -15.68 1.92
N LYS A 57 18.01 -14.60 1.87
CA LYS A 57 18.79 -14.10 3.00
C LYS A 57 18.68 -12.58 3.13
N VAL A 58 18.82 -12.09 4.36
CA VAL A 58 18.86 -10.65 4.69
C VAL A 58 19.96 -10.41 5.73
N GLY A 59 20.89 -9.53 5.43
CA GLY A 59 21.93 -9.06 6.34
C GLY A 59 21.42 -8.03 7.36
N GLN A 60 22.21 -7.77 8.42
CA GLN A 60 21.94 -6.64 9.30
C GLN A 60 22.19 -5.33 8.54
N GLY A 61 21.25 -4.37 8.64
CA GLY A 61 21.34 -3.11 7.90
C GLY A 61 21.07 -3.22 6.39
N GLU A 62 20.57 -4.36 5.89
CA GLU A 62 20.15 -4.56 4.50
C GLU A 62 18.63 -4.40 4.35
N THR A 63 18.19 -3.83 3.23
CA THR A 63 16.78 -3.77 2.82
C THR A 63 16.51 -4.71 1.64
N LEU A 64 15.74 -5.79 1.88
CA LEU A 64 15.25 -6.70 0.85
C LEU A 64 13.84 -6.33 0.40
N GLY A 65 13.67 -5.95 -0.86
CA GLY A 65 12.37 -5.86 -1.52
C GLY A 65 11.79 -7.24 -1.83
N VAL A 66 10.48 -7.42 -1.65
CA VAL A 66 9.75 -8.63 -2.07
C VAL A 66 8.58 -8.19 -2.95
N VAL A 67 8.61 -8.58 -4.23
CA VAL A 67 7.75 -7.99 -5.27
C VAL A 67 6.98 -9.01 -6.09
N GLY A 68 5.89 -8.58 -6.71
CA GLY A 68 5.03 -9.41 -7.56
C GLY A 68 3.55 -9.07 -7.42
N GLU A 69 2.72 -9.78 -8.17
CA GLU A 69 1.26 -9.61 -8.22
C GLU A 69 0.58 -9.93 -6.86
N SER A 70 -0.71 -9.63 -6.76
CA SER A 70 -1.52 -10.11 -5.63
C SER A 70 -1.59 -11.64 -5.66
N GLY A 71 -1.61 -12.27 -4.48
CA GLY A 71 -1.62 -13.74 -4.35
C GLY A 71 -0.30 -14.46 -4.69
N SER A 72 0.77 -13.77 -5.08
CA SER A 72 2.03 -14.43 -5.49
C SER A 72 2.86 -15.06 -4.34
N GLY A 73 2.44 -14.88 -3.08
CA GLY A 73 3.08 -15.44 -1.87
C GLY A 73 3.78 -14.42 -0.97
N LYS A 74 3.82 -13.13 -1.35
CA LYS A 74 4.58 -12.07 -0.65
C LYS A 74 4.29 -11.98 0.86
N SER A 75 3.07 -11.58 1.24
CA SER A 75 2.62 -11.45 2.63
C SER A 75 2.66 -12.79 3.38
N MET A 76 2.40 -13.91 2.67
CA MET A 76 2.50 -15.25 3.24
C MET A 76 3.93 -15.59 3.65
N THR A 77 4.96 -15.03 3.01
CA THR A 77 6.36 -15.19 3.44
C THR A 77 6.57 -14.59 4.83
N ALA A 78 6.09 -13.36 5.05
CA ALA A 78 6.13 -12.71 6.36
C ALA A 78 5.34 -13.48 7.43
N TYR A 79 4.11 -13.91 7.11
CA TYR A 79 3.27 -14.70 8.00
C TYR A 79 3.86 -16.08 8.30
N SER A 80 4.62 -16.68 7.38
CA SER A 80 5.32 -17.94 7.62
C SER A 80 6.52 -17.75 8.55
N MET A 81 7.34 -16.71 8.32
CA MET A 81 8.47 -16.35 9.19
C MET A 81 8.06 -16.14 10.65
N LEU A 82 6.95 -15.43 10.87
CA LEU A 82 6.45 -15.12 12.22
C LEU A 82 5.43 -16.15 12.74
N LYS A 83 5.10 -17.20 11.99
CA LYS A 83 4.03 -18.17 12.31
C LYS A 83 2.69 -17.49 12.64
N LEU A 84 2.30 -16.51 11.82
CA LEU A 84 1.05 -15.74 11.89
C LEU A 84 0.09 -16.12 10.74
N LEU A 85 0.04 -17.41 10.38
CA LEU A 85 -0.79 -17.88 9.26
C LEU A 85 -2.29 -17.70 9.59
N PRO A 86 -3.11 -17.12 8.69
CA PRO A 86 -4.45 -16.63 9.02
C PRO A 86 -5.53 -17.73 9.19
N SER A 87 -5.17 -19.00 9.14
CA SER A 87 -6.09 -20.13 9.31
C SER A 87 -5.35 -21.39 9.76
N GLN A 88 -6.02 -22.27 10.51
CA GLN A 88 -5.48 -23.58 10.90
C GLN A 88 -5.21 -24.51 9.70
N ALA A 89 -5.78 -24.22 8.53
CA ALA A 89 -5.50 -24.90 7.27
C ALA A 89 -4.08 -24.61 6.73
N GLY A 90 -3.50 -23.45 7.07
CA GLY A 90 -2.17 -23.05 6.63
C GLY A 90 -1.08 -23.63 7.55
N ARG A 91 -0.17 -24.42 6.99
CA ARG A 91 0.95 -25.01 7.75
C ARG A 91 2.28 -24.94 7.00
N ILE A 92 3.36 -24.84 7.76
CA ILE A 92 4.73 -24.98 7.24
C ILE A 92 4.99 -26.48 7.07
N GLU A 93 5.19 -26.91 5.83
CA GLU A 93 5.34 -28.33 5.43
C GLU A 93 6.81 -28.75 5.32
N GLY A 94 7.73 -27.78 5.25
CA GLY A 94 9.15 -28.02 5.09
C GLY A 94 9.96 -26.73 4.95
N GLY A 95 11.28 -26.92 4.92
CA GLY A 95 12.27 -25.84 4.96
C GLY A 95 12.72 -25.47 6.38
N GLN A 96 13.49 -24.40 6.47
CA GLN A 96 14.01 -23.83 7.74
C GLN A 96 13.97 -22.29 7.67
N ILE A 97 13.78 -21.65 8.82
CA ILE A 97 13.73 -20.19 8.95
C ILE A 97 14.71 -19.77 10.06
N LYS A 98 15.99 -19.66 9.70
CA LYS A 98 17.05 -19.33 10.66
C LYS A 98 17.04 -17.84 10.98
N TRP A 99 16.94 -17.51 12.26
CA TRP A 99 17.08 -16.19 12.83
C TRP A 99 18.28 -16.14 13.77
N ARG A 100 19.15 -15.15 13.60
CA ARG A 100 20.29 -14.96 14.52
C ARG A 100 19.86 -14.17 15.75
N SER A 101 19.86 -14.84 16.91
CA SER A 101 19.56 -14.20 18.20
C SER A 101 20.59 -13.12 18.55
N GLU A 102 20.26 -12.24 19.50
CA GLU A 102 21.22 -11.30 20.08
C GLU A 102 22.16 -11.99 21.09
N GLU A 103 21.68 -13.02 21.79
CA GLU A 103 22.46 -13.88 22.71
C GLU A 103 23.52 -14.75 21.99
N GLY A 104 23.41 -14.88 20.66
CA GLY A 104 24.31 -15.68 19.81
C GLY A 104 23.72 -17.03 19.40
N GLY A 105 24.05 -17.46 18.18
CA GLY A 105 23.52 -18.68 17.55
C GLY A 105 22.35 -18.42 16.60
N ASP A 106 21.98 -19.46 15.85
CA ASP A 106 20.91 -19.42 14.86
C ASP A 106 19.71 -20.27 15.36
N LEU A 107 18.54 -19.64 15.53
CA LEU A 107 17.27 -20.25 15.94
C LEU A 107 16.41 -20.56 14.73
N ASP A 108 15.80 -21.74 14.65
CA ASP A 108 14.84 -22.07 13.57
C ASP A 108 13.41 -21.68 13.98
N LEU A 109 12.96 -20.50 13.53
CA LEU A 109 11.65 -19.92 13.90
C LEU A 109 10.47 -20.85 13.60
N ALA A 110 10.59 -21.73 12.59
CA ALA A 110 9.57 -22.71 12.27
C ALA A 110 9.29 -23.67 13.46
N LYS A 111 10.32 -24.03 14.23
CA LYS A 111 10.29 -25.03 15.30
C LYS A 111 10.00 -24.47 16.69
N LEU A 112 10.20 -23.16 16.90
CA LEU A 112 9.98 -22.52 18.21
C LEU A 112 8.53 -22.62 18.69
N SER A 113 8.36 -22.69 20.01
CA SER A 113 7.05 -22.62 20.67
C SER A 113 6.47 -21.20 20.67
N GLU A 114 5.17 -21.09 20.90
CA GLU A 114 4.50 -19.77 20.98
C GLU A 114 5.02 -18.89 22.12
N ALA A 115 5.57 -19.48 23.20
CA ALA A 115 6.18 -18.73 24.30
C ALA A 115 7.53 -18.10 23.90
N GLU A 116 8.33 -18.80 23.08
CA GLU A 116 9.59 -18.29 22.54
C GLU A 116 9.33 -17.27 21.41
N LEU A 117 8.40 -17.60 20.50
CA LEU A 117 7.98 -16.69 19.43
C LEU A 117 7.39 -15.39 19.97
N ARG A 118 6.73 -15.39 21.14
CA ARG A 118 6.27 -14.17 21.81
C ARG A 118 7.39 -13.24 22.30
N LYS A 119 8.62 -13.75 22.53
CA LYS A 119 9.79 -12.90 22.80
C LYS A 119 10.32 -12.23 21.52
N ILE A 120 10.31 -12.98 20.41
CA ILE A 120 10.85 -12.55 19.12
C ILE A 120 9.88 -11.59 18.41
N ARG A 121 8.61 -11.95 18.28
CA ARG A 121 7.55 -11.10 17.70
C ARG A 121 7.38 -9.84 18.54
N GLY A 122 7.50 -8.67 17.92
CA GLY A 122 7.35 -7.37 18.58
C GLY A 122 8.53 -6.94 19.47
N GLY A 123 9.46 -7.85 19.77
CA GLY A 123 10.77 -7.53 20.33
C GLY A 123 11.81 -7.48 19.23
N ASP A 124 12.45 -8.62 18.97
CA ASP A 124 13.55 -8.79 18.01
C ASP A 124 13.15 -8.56 16.54
N ILE A 125 11.93 -8.99 16.17
CA ILE A 125 11.34 -8.84 14.83
C ILE A 125 9.95 -8.19 14.94
N ALA A 126 9.76 -7.05 14.27
CA ALA A 126 8.48 -6.36 14.19
C ALA A 126 7.84 -6.44 12.79
N MET A 127 6.52 -6.25 12.73
CA MET A 127 5.77 -6.23 11.47
C MET A 127 4.82 -5.02 11.39
N ILE A 128 4.84 -4.34 10.25
CA ILE A 128 3.78 -3.44 9.79
C ILE A 128 2.93 -4.22 8.81
N PHE A 129 1.63 -4.33 9.08
CA PHE A 129 0.67 -5.03 8.24
C PHE A 129 0.07 -4.10 7.16
N GLN A 130 -0.49 -4.70 6.11
CA GLN A 130 -1.01 -4.06 4.90
C GLN A 130 -2.12 -3.02 5.13
N GLU A 131 -2.83 -3.05 6.25
CA GLU A 131 -3.95 -2.13 6.54
C GLU A 131 -3.92 -1.54 7.97
N PRO A 132 -3.76 -0.21 8.12
CA PRO A 132 -3.82 0.44 9.43
C PRO A 132 -5.22 0.56 10.04
N MET A 133 -6.28 0.29 9.28
CA MET A 133 -7.66 0.31 9.76
C MET A 133 -8.07 -0.97 10.50
N THR A 134 -7.51 -2.11 10.11
CA THR A 134 -7.73 -3.42 10.75
C THR A 134 -6.69 -3.71 11.84
N SER A 135 -5.48 -3.14 11.71
CA SER A 135 -4.37 -3.34 12.66
C SER A 135 -4.46 -2.52 13.96
N LEU A 136 -5.17 -1.38 13.95
CA LEU A 136 -5.36 -0.54 15.14
C LEU A 136 -6.76 -0.74 15.70
N ASN A 137 -6.86 -1.16 16.96
CA ASN A 137 -8.12 -1.40 17.63
C ASN A 137 -8.86 -0.06 17.88
N PRO A 138 -10.08 0.14 17.34
CA PRO A 138 -10.79 1.42 17.40
C PRO A 138 -11.37 1.76 18.78
N VAL A 139 -11.48 0.82 19.73
CA VAL A 139 -11.99 1.10 21.09
C VAL A 139 -10.92 1.56 22.08
N PHE A 140 -9.65 1.57 21.66
CA PHE A 140 -8.52 2.03 22.45
C PHE A 140 -7.89 3.28 21.83
N THR A 141 -7.17 4.08 22.63
CA THR A 141 -6.41 5.21 22.07
C THR A 141 -5.17 4.69 21.35
N CYS A 142 -4.63 5.50 20.45
CA CYS A 142 -3.42 5.17 19.71
C CYS A 142 -2.22 5.01 20.66
N GLY A 143 -2.17 5.80 21.74
CA GLY A 143 -1.14 5.70 22.76
C GLY A 143 -1.22 4.45 23.62
N SER A 144 -2.42 4.04 24.06
CA SER A 144 -2.54 2.88 24.95
C SER A 144 -2.07 1.57 24.31
N GLN A 145 -2.19 1.45 22.98
CA GLN A 145 -1.74 0.29 22.21
C GLN A 145 -0.20 0.21 22.13
N VAL A 146 0.50 1.34 21.99
CA VAL A 146 1.98 1.38 22.02
C VAL A 146 2.51 1.21 23.45
N VAL A 147 1.82 1.78 24.44
CA VAL A 147 2.11 1.57 25.87
C VAL A 147 1.99 0.10 26.24
N GLU A 148 1.01 -0.64 25.71
CA GLU A 148 0.87 -2.08 25.96
C GLU A 148 2.10 -2.86 25.47
N ALA A 149 2.57 -2.62 24.24
CA ALA A 149 3.78 -3.26 23.72
C ALA A 149 5.02 -2.97 24.58
N LEU A 150 5.27 -1.70 24.91
CA LEU A 150 6.39 -1.29 25.77
C LEU A 150 6.37 -1.99 27.13
N ARG A 151 5.20 -2.10 27.76
CA ARG A 151 5.07 -2.75 29.08
C ARG A 151 5.18 -4.27 29.01
N LEU A 152 4.70 -4.90 27.95
CA LEU A 152 4.76 -6.35 27.76
C LEU A 152 6.16 -6.85 27.41
N HIS A 153 6.93 -6.11 26.60
CA HIS A 153 8.23 -6.54 26.09
C HIS A 153 9.42 -5.94 26.85
N LEU A 154 9.32 -4.73 27.40
CA LEU A 154 10.41 -4.05 28.11
C LEU A 154 10.16 -3.89 29.62
N GLY A 155 9.04 -4.39 30.16
CA GLY A 155 8.74 -4.37 31.59
C GLY A 155 8.49 -2.98 32.21
N MET A 156 8.42 -1.92 31.38
CA MET A 156 8.31 -0.52 31.83
C MET A 156 7.10 -0.26 32.75
N SER A 157 7.21 0.72 33.64
CA SER A 157 6.04 1.26 34.33
C SER A 157 5.09 1.93 33.33
N LYS A 158 3.84 2.17 33.77
CA LYS A 158 2.81 2.80 32.93
C LYS A 158 3.22 4.20 32.46
N ASP A 159 3.86 4.97 33.33
CA ASP A 159 4.13 6.38 33.09
C ASP A 159 5.43 6.58 32.28
N GLU A 160 6.44 5.72 32.49
CA GLU A 160 7.61 5.63 31.61
C GLU A 160 7.21 5.22 30.20
N ALA A 161 6.39 4.16 30.06
CA ALA A 161 5.90 3.71 28.75
C ALA A 161 5.05 4.79 28.06
N TRP A 162 4.25 5.55 28.83
CA TRP A 162 3.48 6.68 28.29
C TRP A 162 4.39 7.80 27.77
N LYS A 163 5.42 8.18 28.54
CA LYS A 163 6.42 9.17 28.10
C LYS A 163 7.16 8.68 26.85
N ARG A 164 7.66 7.44 26.85
CA ARG A 164 8.35 6.83 25.70
C ARG A 164 7.46 6.74 24.46
N THR A 165 6.14 6.55 24.64
CA THR A 165 5.17 6.59 23.53
C THR A 165 5.05 7.99 22.91
N VAL A 166 5.11 9.07 23.69
CA VAL A 166 5.13 10.44 23.16
C VAL A 166 6.41 10.70 22.37
N GLU A 167 7.56 10.28 22.89
CA GLU A 167 8.87 10.35 22.20
C GLU A 167 8.85 9.56 20.88
N LEU A 168 8.29 8.34 20.88
CA LEU A 168 8.12 7.53 19.66
C LEU A 168 7.18 8.20 18.65
N PHE A 169 6.10 8.85 19.10
CA PHE A 169 5.18 9.59 18.23
C PHE A 169 5.88 10.80 17.59
N GLU A 170 6.78 11.48 18.31
CA GLU A 170 7.63 12.54 17.76
C GLU A 170 8.65 11.97 16.76
N GLU A 171 9.33 10.86 17.08
CA GLU A 171 10.30 10.18 16.21
C GLU A 171 9.71 9.78 14.85
N VAL A 172 8.45 9.32 14.83
CA VAL A 172 7.70 9.03 13.59
C VAL A 172 6.99 10.23 12.97
N GLY A 173 7.20 11.45 13.48
CA GLY A 173 6.67 12.70 12.91
C GLY A 173 5.16 12.87 13.02
N ILE A 174 4.52 12.43 14.12
CA ILE A 174 3.12 12.76 14.43
C ILE A 174 3.07 14.16 15.07
N PRO A 175 2.45 15.17 14.43
CA PRO A 175 2.46 16.53 14.98
C PRO A 175 1.54 16.64 16.21
N LYS A 176 2.05 17.31 17.26
CA LYS A 176 1.44 17.44 18.60
C LYS A 176 1.26 16.07 19.29
N PRO A 177 2.35 15.30 19.51
CA PRO A 177 2.28 13.91 19.95
C PRO A 177 1.56 13.74 21.30
N GLU A 178 1.69 14.71 22.20
CA GLU A 178 1.07 14.77 23.55
C GLU A 178 -0.47 14.84 23.49
N VAL A 179 -1.01 15.38 22.40
CA VAL A 179 -2.45 15.38 22.09
C VAL A 179 -2.82 14.09 21.36
N ARG A 180 -2.03 13.71 20.35
CA ARG A 180 -2.34 12.58 19.44
C ARG A 180 -2.25 11.21 20.10
N VAL A 181 -1.39 11.04 21.09
CA VAL A 181 -1.31 9.84 21.95
C VAL A 181 -2.63 9.55 22.69
N LYS A 182 -3.47 10.56 22.93
CA LYS A 182 -4.78 10.43 23.60
C LYS A 182 -5.97 10.23 22.65
N GLN A 183 -5.75 10.30 21.33
CA GLN A 183 -6.82 10.16 20.34
C GLN A 183 -7.04 8.70 19.92
N TYR A 184 -8.26 8.39 19.51
CA TYR A 184 -8.65 7.09 18.95
C TYR A 184 -8.27 7.02 17.46
N PRO A 185 -8.05 5.81 16.88
CA PRO A 185 -7.69 5.66 15.48
C PRO A 185 -8.64 6.40 14.52
N PHE A 186 -9.96 6.37 14.75
CA PHE A 186 -10.93 7.04 13.87
C PHE A 186 -10.81 8.57 13.84
N GLU A 187 -10.11 9.20 14.78
CA GLU A 187 -9.84 10.65 14.78
C GLU A 187 -8.60 11.03 13.94
N LEU A 188 -7.83 10.04 13.46
CA LEU A 188 -6.57 10.24 12.74
C LEU A 188 -6.74 10.05 11.21
N SER A 189 -5.93 10.78 10.43
CA SER A 189 -5.79 10.54 8.98
C SER A 189 -5.09 9.20 8.68
N GLY A 190 -5.22 8.68 7.45
CA GLY A 190 -4.57 7.44 7.04
C GLY A 190 -3.06 7.43 7.29
N GLY A 191 -2.35 8.48 6.84
CA GLY A 191 -0.91 8.64 7.09
C GLY A 191 -0.55 8.77 8.56
N MET A 192 -1.41 9.36 9.40
CA MET A 192 -1.19 9.42 10.85
C MET A 192 -1.38 8.05 11.51
N LYS A 193 -2.36 7.24 11.09
CA LYS A 193 -2.52 5.85 11.55
C LYS A 193 -1.31 5.00 11.16
N GLN A 194 -0.79 5.19 9.94
CA GLN A 194 0.42 4.49 9.49
C GLN A 194 1.64 4.86 10.36
N ARG A 195 1.81 6.16 10.68
CA ARG A 195 2.84 6.59 11.64
C ARG A 195 2.65 5.96 13.03
N VAL A 196 1.41 5.83 13.53
CA VAL A 196 1.13 5.12 14.80
C VAL A 196 1.53 3.63 14.73
N MET A 197 1.22 2.92 13.63
CA MET A 197 1.69 1.54 13.44
C MET A 197 3.21 1.44 13.40
N ILE A 198 3.88 2.37 12.72
CA ILE A 198 5.34 2.43 12.65
C ILE A 198 5.93 2.65 14.06
N ALA A 199 5.37 3.56 14.85
CA ALA A 199 5.77 3.76 16.25
C ALA A 199 5.53 2.51 17.12
N MET A 200 4.42 1.80 16.90
CA MET A 200 4.11 0.54 17.59
C MET A 200 5.10 -0.58 17.25
N ALA A 201 5.42 -0.75 15.96
CA ALA A 201 6.39 -1.73 15.49
C ALA A 201 7.82 -1.44 15.98
N LEU A 202 8.18 -0.17 16.13
CA LEU A 202 9.53 0.26 16.55
C LEU A 202 9.70 0.42 18.05
N ALA A 203 8.63 0.23 18.83
CA ALA A 203 8.59 0.54 20.26
C ALA A 203 9.68 -0.17 21.06
N CYS A 204 9.96 -1.43 20.71
CA CYS A 204 10.93 -2.30 21.38
C CYS A 204 12.32 -2.29 20.73
N ASN A 205 12.58 -1.38 19.78
CA ASN A 205 13.83 -1.27 19.01
C ASN A 205 14.23 -2.57 18.26
N PRO A 206 13.38 -3.10 17.36
CA PRO A 206 13.61 -4.37 16.67
C PRO A 206 14.88 -4.38 15.80
N ARG A 207 15.52 -5.55 15.73
CA ARG A 207 16.68 -5.85 14.87
C ARG A 207 16.26 -6.10 13.41
N MET A 208 15.02 -6.55 13.18
CA MET A 208 14.39 -6.62 11.86
C MET A 208 12.97 -6.04 11.84
N LEU A 209 12.65 -5.27 10.79
CA LEU A 209 11.30 -4.82 10.46
C LEU A 209 10.81 -5.46 9.16
N ILE A 210 9.66 -6.12 9.23
CA ILE A 210 8.91 -6.55 8.04
C ILE A 210 7.83 -5.52 7.77
N ALA A 211 7.83 -4.92 6.59
CA ALA A 211 6.86 -3.91 6.20
C ALA A 211 6.05 -4.44 5.00
N ASP A 212 4.83 -4.89 5.29
CA ASP A 212 3.90 -5.47 4.30
C ASP A 212 3.02 -4.37 3.72
N GLU A 213 3.27 -4.02 2.46
CA GLU A 213 2.59 -2.94 1.72
C GLU A 213 2.37 -1.65 2.53
N PRO A 214 3.40 -1.12 3.23
CA PRO A 214 3.25 -0.11 4.28
C PRO A 214 2.91 1.31 3.76
N THR A 215 2.64 1.44 2.46
CA THR A 215 2.22 2.68 1.80
C THR A 215 0.96 2.52 0.94
N THR A 216 0.35 1.33 0.91
CA THR A 216 -0.91 1.09 0.19
C THR A 216 -2.03 1.99 0.72
N ALA A 217 -2.91 2.46 -0.17
CA ALA A 217 -4.01 3.40 0.11
C ALA A 217 -3.60 4.80 0.67
N LEU A 218 -2.32 5.15 0.69
CA LEU A 218 -1.84 6.52 0.98
C LEU A 218 -1.75 7.36 -0.29
N ASP A 219 -1.70 8.69 -0.15
CA ASP A 219 -1.36 9.58 -1.27
C ASP A 219 0.17 9.66 -1.48
N VAL A 220 0.59 10.15 -2.66
CA VAL A 220 2.00 10.14 -3.07
C VAL A 220 2.91 10.99 -2.16
N THR A 221 2.40 12.10 -1.60
CA THR A 221 3.16 12.93 -0.65
C THR A 221 3.41 12.16 0.64
N ILE A 222 2.37 11.56 1.21
CA ILE A 222 2.45 10.77 2.44
C ILE A 222 3.26 9.48 2.21
N GLN A 223 3.06 8.77 1.09
CA GLN A 223 3.85 7.60 0.68
C GLN A 223 5.34 7.92 0.76
N LYS A 224 5.79 8.98 0.07
CA LYS A 224 7.19 9.40 0.10
C LYS A 224 7.70 9.66 1.54
N GLN A 225 6.93 10.39 2.35
CA GLN A 225 7.33 10.66 3.74
C GLN A 225 7.46 9.38 4.60
N ILE A 226 6.67 8.34 4.32
CA ILE A 226 6.77 7.04 5.00
C ILE A 226 8.01 6.26 4.53
N LEU A 227 8.35 6.32 3.23
CA LEU A 227 9.60 5.75 2.71
C LEU A 227 10.83 6.41 3.32
N GLU A 228 10.86 7.75 3.37
CA GLU A 228 11.94 8.53 3.97
C GLU A 228 12.07 8.26 5.47
N LEU A 229 10.94 8.11 6.18
CA LEU A 229 10.90 7.73 7.60
C LEU A 229 11.49 6.34 7.83
N ILE A 230 11.00 5.30 7.13
CA ILE A 230 11.51 3.93 7.27
C ILE A 230 13.02 3.89 6.94
N ARG A 231 13.46 4.55 5.86
CA ARG A 231 14.88 4.63 5.49
C ARG A 231 15.75 5.39 6.49
N LYS A 232 15.22 6.42 7.16
CA LYS A 232 15.90 7.10 8.27
C LYS A 232 16.12 6.11 9.42
N LEU A 233 15.04 5.53 9.92
CA LEU A 233 15.06 4.58 11.05
C LEU A 233 15.95 3.37 10.79
N GLN A 234 15.93 2.85 9.56
CA GLN A 234 16.75 1.74 9.09
C GLN A 234 18.24 2.03 9.28
N ARG A 235 18.71 3.20 8.84
CA ARG A 235 20.11 3.65 9.01
C ARG A 235 20.45 3.94 10.47
N ASP A 236 19.61 4.73 11.14
CA ASP A 236 19.84 5.20 12.51
C ASP A 236 19.94 4.03 13.50
N ARG A 237 19.21 2.94 13.25
CA ARG A 237 19.14 1.74 14.11
C ARG A 237 19.91 0.52 13.54
N LYS A 238 20.53 0.63 12.36
CA LYS A 238 21.16 -0.47 11.60
C LYS A 238 20.26 -1.71 11.45
N MET A 239 18.96 -1.46 11.29
CA MET A 239 17.90 -2.48 11.26
C MET A 239 17.86 -3.16 9.88
N ALA A 240 17.62 -4.47 9.87
CA ALA A 240 17.29 -5.18 8.62
C ALA A 240 15.83 -4.91 8.24
N VAL A 241 15.54 -4.74 6.95
CA VAL A 241 14.17 -4.46 6.49
C VAL A 241 13.77 -5.43 5.38
N ILE A 242 12.58 -6.04 5.52
CA ILE A 242 11.91 -6.71 4.42
C ILE A 242 10.76 -5.81 3.98
N TYR A 243 10.82 -5.30 2.75
CA TYR A 243 9.83 -4.39 2.19
C TYR A 243 9.00 -5.12 1.13
N ILE A 244 7.81 -5.59 1.50
CA ILE A 244 6.87 -6.23 0.57
C ILE A 244 6.04 -5.15 -0.13
N THR A 245 5.98 -5.19 -1.46
CA THR A 245 5.11 -4.31 -2.25
C THR A 245 4.83 -4.87 -3.64
N HIS A 246 3.79 -4.37 -4.31
CA HIS A 246 3.60 -4.55 -5.75
C HIS A 246 4.22 -3.43 -6.59
N ASP A 247 4.63 -2.30 -5.99
CA ASP A 247 5.23 -1.17 -6.72
C ASP A 247 6.76 -1.29 -6.86
N LEU A 248 7.19 -1.66 -8.06
CA LEU A 248 8.60 -1.66 -8.47
C LEU A 248 9.27 -0.28 -8.41
N GLY A 249 8.52 0.82 -8.45
CA GLY A 249 9.05 2.18 -8.30
C GLY A 249 9.63 2.40 -6.90
N VAL A 250 8.87 2.04 -5.88
CA VAL A 250 9.32 2.08 -4.48
C VAL A 250 10.56 1.21 -4.28
N VAL A 251 10.52 -0.03 -4.80
CA VAL A 251 11.63 -1.00 -4.65
C VAL A 251 12.94 -0.46 -5.22
N ALA A 252 12.90 0.15 -6.41
CA ALA A 252 14.07 0.78 -7.02
C ALA A 252 14.63 2.00 -6.26
N GLU A 253 13.83 2.61 -5.38
CA GLU A 253 14.26 3.77 -4.56
C GLU A 253 14.78 3.37 -3.18
N VAL A 254 14.20 2.33 -2.55
CA VAL A 254 14.41 2.03 -1.11
C VAL A 254 15.13 0.72 -0.78
N THR A 255 15.36 -0.19 -1.74
CA THR A 255 15.89 -1.54 -1.46
C THR A 255 17.31 -1.74 -2.00
N ASP A 256 18.09 -2.61 -1.36
CA ASP A 256 19.44 -3.02 -1.80
C ASP A 256 19.37 -4.26 -2.69
N LYS A 257 18.54 -5.23 -2.30
CA LYS A 257 18.22 -6.46 -3.04
C LYS A 257 16.73 -6.57 -3.28
N VAL A 258 16.34 -7.37 -4.28
CA VAL A 258 14.94 -7.71 -4.56
C VAL A 258 14.76 -9.22 -4.79
N ALA A 259 13.69 -9.77 -4.24
CA ALA A 259 13.14 -11.10 -4.55
C ALA A 259 11.84 -10.94 -5.33
N VAL A 260 11.81 -11.43 -6.57
CA VAL A 260 10.63 -11.42 -7.44
C VAL A 260 9.84 -12.70 -7.22
N MET A 261 8.61 -12.59 -6.72
CA MET A 261 7.74 -13.72 -6.40
C MET A 261 6.62 -13.93 -7.43
N TYR A 262 6.49 -15.16 -7.92
CA TYR A 262 5.41 -15.64 -8.77
C TYR A 262 4.92 -17.01 -8.29
N ARG A 263 3.60 -17.21 -8.19
CA ARG A 263 2.95 -18.48 -7.82
C ARG A 263 3.63 -19.22 -6.63
N GLY A 264 3.95 -18.49 -5.56
CA GLY A 264 4.56 -19.04 -4.34
C GLY A 264 6.06 -19.35 -4.45
N LYS A 265 6.74 -18.93 -5.53
CA LYS A 265 8.18 -19.16 -5.78
C LYS A 265 8.90 -17.84 -6.00
N ILE A 266 10.18 -17.79 -5.62
CA ILE A 266 11.09 -16.73 -6.04
C ILE A 266 11.60 -17.11 -7.43
N VAL A 267 11.29 -16.30 -8.43
CA VAL A 267 11.68 -16.52 -9.84
C VAL A 267 12.88 -15.69 -10.26
N GLU A 268 13.23 -14.66 -9.48
CA GLU A 268 14.47 -13.89 -9.65
C GLU A 268 14.90 -13.29 -8.29
N TYR A 269 16.20 -13.28 -8.00
CA TYR A 269 16.76 -12.73 -6.75
C TYR A 269 18.15 -12.16 -7.01
N GLY A 270 18.39 -10.92 -6.57
CA GLY A 270 19.67 -10.23 -6.81
C GLY A 270 19.70 -8.82 -6.23
N ARG A 271 20.76 -8.06 -6.53
CA ARG A 271 20.82 -6.62 -6.21
C ARG A 271 19.80 -5.88 -7.07
N VAL A 272 19.18 -4.82 -6.52
CA VAL A 272 18.08 -4.12 -7.22
C VAL A 272 18.52 -3.57 -8.59
N LEU A 273 19.76 -3.10 -8.71
CA LEU A 273 20.31 -2.58 -9.96
C LEU A 273 20.41 -3.65 -11.05
N ASP A 274 20.86 -4.86 -10.72
CA ASP A 274 21.04 -5.94 -11.71
C ASP A 274 19.67 -6.38 -12.27
N ILE A 275 18.69 -6.57 -11.38
CA ILE A 275 17.34 -7.03 -11.72
C ILE A 275 16.57 -5.99 -12.53
N PHE A 276 16.80 -4.69 -12.30
CA PHE A 276 16.13 -3.62 -13.06
C PHE A 276 16.85 -3.27 -14.38
N ALA A 277 18.17 -3.43 -14.46
CA ALA A 277 18.94 -3.14 -15.67
C ALA A 277 18.98 -4.32 -16.66
N ASN A 278 19.01 -5.55 -16.16
CA ASN A 278 19.10 -6.77 -16.95
C ASN A 278 18.21 -7.89 -16.35
N PRO A 279 16.89 -7.71 -16.27
CA PRO A 279 15.96 -8.74 -15.79
C PRO A 279 16.06 -9.99 -16.67
N GLN A 280 16.17 -11.17 -16.07
CA GLN A 280 16.30 -12.44 -16.81
C GLN A 280 14.94 -13.11 -17.04
N HIS A 281 14.11 -13.20 -16.01
CA HIS A 281 12.90 -14.03 -16.02
C HIS A 281 11.75 -13.36 -16.82
N PRO A 282 10.97 -14.10 -17.64
CA PRO A 282 9.85 -13.57 -18.41
C PRO A 282 8.85 -12.73 -17.59
N TYR A 283 8.53 -13.20 -16.38
CA TYR A 283 7.66 -12.49 -15.44
C TYR A 283 8.25 -11.14 -14.97
N THR A 284 9.54 -11.07 -14.64
CA THR A 284 10.21 -9.83 -14.22
C THR A 284 10.26 -8.81 -15.35
N LYS A 285 10.61 -9.28 -16.56
CA LYS A 285 10.54 -8.52 -17.80
C LYS A 285 9.14 -7.93 -18.02
N GLY A 286 8.10 -8.75 -17.89
CA GLY A 286 6.70 -8.33 -17.98
C GLY A 286 6.29 -7.33 -16.90
N LEU A 287 6.64 -7.57 -15.64
CA LEU A 287 6.38 -6.65 -14.51
C LEU A 287 6.96 -5.25 -14.77
N ILE A 288 8.19 -5.16 -15.29
CA ILE A 288 8.85 -3.89 -15.62
C ILE A 288 8.18 -3.23 -16.84
N ALA A 289 7.79 -4.01 -17.86
CA ALA A 289 7.15 -3.52 -19.08
C ALA A 289 5.69 -3.05 -18.87
N CYS A 290 4.95 -3.63 -17.93
CA CYS A 290 3.58 -3.23 -17.58
C CYS A 290 3.48 -1.82 -16.97
N ARG A 291 4.61 -1.18 -16.61
CA ARG A 291 4.63 0.15 -15.99
C ARG A 291 4.42 1.25 -17.05
N PRO A 292 3.30 2.01 -17.02
CA PRO A 292 3.09 3.11 -17.96
C PRO A 292 4.15 4.20 -17.75
N LYS A 293 4.68 4.75 -18.85
CA LYS A 293 5.62 5.88 -18.87
C LYS A 293 4.90 7.09 -19.48
N LEU A 294 5.46 8.30 -19.35
CA LEU A 294 4.86 9.51 -19.94
C LEU A 294 5.10 9.64 -21.46
N THR A 295 6.00 8.83 -22.03
CA THR A 295 6.43 8.86 -23.45
C THR A 295 5.68 7.89 -24.37
N THR A 296 4.75 7.16 -23.78
CA THR A 296 3.99 5.97 -24.22
C THR A 296 2.87 6.41 -25.24
N LYS A 297 2.61 5.65 -26.34
CA LYS A 297 1.79 6.00 -27.55
C LYS A 297 0.75 5.01 -28.17
N ALA A 298 0.80 3.69 -27.92
CA ALA A 298 -0.09 2.63 -28.47
C ALA A 298 -1.56 2.55 -27.93
N GLU A 299 -2.24 1.40 -27.96
CA GLU A 299 -3.72 1.33 -27.79
C GLU A 299 -4.25 0.65 -26.51
N ARG A 300 -3.43 -0.08 -25.75
CA ARG A 300 -3.78 -0.59 -24.42
C ARG A 300 -2.55 -0.66 -23.53
N LEU A 301 -2.74 -0.61 -22.21
CA LEU A 301 -1.69 -1.04 -21.29
C LEU A 301 -1.47 -2.55 -21.47
N PRO A 302 -0.22 -3.02 -21.56
CA PRO A 302 0.06 -4.44 -21.55
C PRO A 302 -0.10 -5.01 -20.14
N THR A 303 -0.31 -6.31 -20.07
CA THR A 303 -0.50 -7.12 -18.86
C THR A 303 0.52 -8.24 -18.83
N ILE A 304 0.72 -8.90 -17.68
CA ILE A 304 1.68 -10.01 -17.58
C ILE A 304 1.31 -11.19 -18.49
N GLN A 305 0.02 -11.38 -18.80
CA GLN A 305 -0.47 -12.39 -19.75
C GLN A 305 -0.04 -12.15 -21.20
N ASP A 306 0.31 -10.90 -21.54
CA ASP A 306 0.87 -10.53 -22.84
C ASP A 306 2.35 -10.90 -22.96
N PHE A 307 3.05 -11.04 -21.84
CA PHE A 307 4.47 -11.40 -21.77
C PHE A 307 4.72 -12.88 -21.51
N MET A 308 3.82 -13.59 -20.81
CA MET A 308 4.02 -14.99 -20.44
C MET A 308 3.29 -15.98 -21.35
N GLU A 309 3.97 -17.05 -21.76
CA GLU A 309 3.33 -18.25 -22.32
C GLU A 309 2.59 -19.08 -21.26
N ALA A 310 1.74 -20.01 -21.70
CA ALA A 310 0.83 -20.76 -20.82
C ALA A 310 1.52 -21.87 -20.00
N ASP A 311 2.80 -22.15 -20.28
CA ASP A 311 3.63 -23.16 -19.64
C ASP A 311 4.66 -22.57 -18.64
N ASP A 312 4.56 -21.26 -18.38
CA ASP A 312 5.46 -20.42 -17.60
C ASP A 312 6.91 -20.25 -18.15
N ARG A 313 7.22 -20.66 -19.39
CA ARG A 313 8.62 -20.67 -19.91
C ARG A 313 8.91 -19.66 -21.02
N GLY A 314 7.95 -19.39 -21.90
CA GLY A 314 8.15 -18.54 -23.08
C GLY A 314 7.75 -17.07 -22.92
N ILE A 315 8.24 -16.22 -23.84
CA ILE A 315 7.92 -14.79 -23.95
C ILE A 315 7.05 -14.56 -25.19
N LYS A 316 5.76 -14.26 -24.99
CA LYS A 316 4.81 -14.03 -26.11
C LYS A 316 5.04 -12.73 -26.88
N LEU A 317 5.48 -11.67 -26.21
CA LEU A 317 5.76 -10.35 -26.77
C LEU A 317 7.04 -9.82 -26.14
N ASP A 318 7.94 -9.24 -26.95
CA ASP A 318 9.15 -8.60 -26.43
C ASP A 318 8.78 -7.32 -25.65
N PRO A 319 9.24 -7.16 -24.39
CA PRO A 319 9.14 -5.91 -23.62
C PRO A 319 9.53 -4.61 -24.35
N SER A 320 10.33 -4.72 -25.40
CA SER A 320 10.84 -3.61 -26.22
C SER A 320 10.09 -3.41 -27.55
N ASP A 321 9.07 -4.23 -27.88
CA ASP A 321 8.30 -4.08 -29.13
C ASP A 321 7.65 -2.67 -29.21
N PRO A 322 7.97 -1.85 -30.23
CA PRO A 322 7.39 -0.52 -30.39
C PRO A 322 5.85 -0.48 -30.45
N LYS A 323 5.18 -1.61 -30.72
CA LYS A 323 3.71 -1.75 -30.68
C LYS A 323 3.12 -1.65 -29.26
N LEU A 324 3.90 -1.86 -28.19
CA LEU A 324 3.43 -1.86 -26.80
C LEU A 324 3.16 -0.45 -26.25
N GLU A 325 3.58 0.59 -26.96
CA GLU A 325 3.71 1.93 -26.43
C GLU A 325 2.39 2.46 -25.74
N PHE A 326 1.56 3.20 -24.96
CA PHE A 326 0.09 3.41 -24.93
C PHE A 326 -0.26 4.93 -24.90
N GLY A 327 -1.11 5.45 -25.80
CA GLY A 327 -1.26 6.89 -26.11
C GLY A 327 -2.69 7.41 -26.24
N ALA A 328 -3.09 8.27 -25.30
CA ALA A 328 -4.46 8.75 -25.12
C ALA A 328 -5.09 9.44 -26.35
N THR A 329 -4.30 10.14 -27.17
CA THR A 329 -4.79 10.92 -28.32
C THR A 329 -5.55 10.07 -29.33
N ARG A 330 -5.14 8.81 -29.55
CA ARG A 330 -5.78 7.92 -30.54
C ARG A 330 -7.14 7.39 -30.03
N MET A 331 -7.24 7.06 -28.74
CA MET A 331 -8.52 6.72 -28.10
C MET A 331 -9.50 7.90 -28.14
N ILE A 332 -9.04 9.12 -27.84
CA ILE A 332 -9.88 10.33 -27.85
C ILE A 332 -10.40 10.60 -29.27
N LYS A 333 -9.56 10.45 -30.30
CA LYS A 333 -9.98 10.55 -31.71
C LYS A 333 -11.06 9.52 -32.05
N LYS A 334 -10.83 8.23 -31.77
CA LYS A 334 -11.80 7.15 -32.05
C LYS A 334 -13.13 7.35 -31.33
N ARG A 335 -13.12 7.79 -30.06
CA ARG A 335 -14.35 8.13 -29.32
C ARG A 335 -15.10 9.32 -29.94
N ARG A 336 -14.39 10.35 -30.43
CA ARG A 336 -14.98 11.50 -31.12
C ARG A 336 -15.62 11.11 -32.45
N GLU A 337 -15.03 10.16 -33.18
CA GLU A 337 -15.57 9.63 -34.43
C GLU A 337 -16.80 8.74 -34.22
N GLN A 338 -16.89 8.04 -33.07
CA GLN A 338 -17.97 7.10 -32.75
C GLN A 338 -19.12 7.71 -31.92
N MET A 339 -19.01 8.95 -31.44
CA MET A 339 -20.03 9.60 -30.59
C MET A 339 -20.49 10.92 -31.22
N PRO A 340 -21.69 11.00 -31.84
CA PRO A 340 -22.19 12.21 -32.48
C PRO A 340 -22.28 13.44 -31.56
N ASP A 341 -22.46 13.21 -30.26
CA ASP A 341 -22.54 14.25 -29.23
C ASP A 341 -21.27 14.32 -28.33
N PHE A 342 -20.13 13.88 -28.85
CA PHE A 342 -18.83 14.00 -28.17
C PHE A 342 -18.52 15.46 -27.81
N GLY A 343 -18.15 15.70 -26.56
CA GLY A 343 -17.68 17.01 -26.11
C GLY A 343 -18.77 17.98 -25.65
N ARG A 344 -20.06 17.68 -25.80
CA ARG A 344 -21.13 18.49 -25.17
C ARG A 344 -21.03 18.42 -23.63
N PRO A 345 -21.36 19.48 -22.88
CA PRO A 345 -21.51 19.40 -21.43
C PRO A 345 -22.50 18.28 -21.04
N LEU A 346 -22.13 17.51 -20.02
CA LEU A 346 -22.97 16.44 -19.46
C LEU A 346 -23.17 16.63 -17.95
N LEU A 347 -22.13 17.10 -17.26
CA LEU A 347 -22.18 17.52 -15.87
C LEU A 347 -21.56 18.91 -15.76
N GLU A 348 -22.29 19.89 -15.25
CA GLU A 348 -21.77 21.20 -14.86
C GLU A 348 -21.93 21.37 -13.35
N ILE A 349 -20.88 21.84 -12.69
CA ILE A 349 -20.84 22.12 -11.26
C ILE A 349 -20.52 23.60 -11.12
N LYS A 350 -21.30 24.34 -10.33
CA LYS A 350 -21.21 25.81 -10.22
C LYS A 350 -21.18 26.21 -8.75
N ASN A 351 -20.06 26.80 -8.32
CA ASN A 351 -19.85 27.36 -6.97
C ASN A 351 -20.18 26.38 -5.82
N LEU A 352 -19.95 25.08 -6.03
CA LEU A 352 -20.38 24.02 -5.14
C LEU A 352 -19.58 24.04 -3.82
N LYS A 353 -20.31 24.06 -2.71
CA LYS A 353 -19.77 24.17 -1.35
C LYS A 353 -20.33 23.05 -0.48
N GLN A 354 -19.46 22.38 0.26
CA GLN A 354 -19.84 21.41 1.29
C GLN A 354 -18.98 21.54 2.54
N TYR A 355 -19.64 21.96 3.63
CA TYR A 355 -19.03 22.26 4.91
C TYR A 355 -19.58 21.33 6.01
N PHE A 356 -18.72 20.81 6.87
CA PHE A 356 -19.12 19.97 8.00
C PHE A 356 -18.96 20.72 9.34
N PRO A 357 -19.97 20.74 10.22
CA PRO A 357 -19.92 21.50 11.48
C PRO A 357 -18.99 20.84 12.51
N ILE A 358 -18.03 21.61 13.01
CA ILE A 358 -17.16 21.23 14.13
C ILE A 358 -17.95 21.46 15.42
N LYS A 359 -18.28 20.38 16.15
CA LYS A 359 -19.06 20.44 17.40
C LYS A 359 -18.17 20.24 18.61
N LYS A 360 -18.36 21.04 19.67
CA LYS A 360 -17.54 21.00 20.90
C LYS A 360 -18.39 21.15 22.18
N GLY A 361 -17.88 20.59 23.29
CA GLY A 361 -18.52 20.61 24.61
C GLY A 361 -19.70 19.63 24.74
N VAL A 362 -20.18 19.45 25.98
CA VAL A 362 -21.27 18.51 26.32
C VAL A 362 -22.55 18.80 25.51
N LEU A 363 -22.87 20.08 25.33
CA LEU A 363 -24.02 20.55 24.53
C LEU A 363 -23.80 20.48 23.00
N ARG A 364 -22.69 19.91 22.52
CA ARG A 364 -22.34 19.71 21.10
C ARG A 364 -22.56 20.97 20.22
N ARG A 365 -22.29 22.17 20.75
CA ARG A 365 -22.45 23.44 20.01
C ARG A 365 -21.47 23.49 18.84
N THR A 366 -21.92 24.00 17.69
CA THR A 366 -21.06 24.24 16.52
C THR A 366 -20.12 25.41 16.83
N VAL A 367 -18.81 25.19 16.71
CA VAL A 367 -17.74 26.17 16.99
C VAL A 367 -16.89 26.51 15.76
N GLY A 368 -17.25 25.97 14.60
CA GLY A 368 -16.55 26.19 13.32
C GLY A 368 -17.05 25.22 12.26
N HIS A 369 -16.46 25.27 11.06
CA HIS A 369 -16.79 24.37 9.96
C HIS A 369 -15.51 23.87 9.26
N VAL A 370 -15.46 22.57 8.95
CA VAL A 370 -14.48 22.00 8.02
C VAL A 370 -15.03 22.21 6.61
N LYS A 371 -14.40 23.09 5.83
CA LYS A 371 -14.70 23.26 4.41
C LYS A 371 -14.11 22.09 3.61
N ALA A 372 -14.91 21.08 3.30
CA ALA A 372 -14.46 19.90 2.57
C ALA A 372 -14.60 20.06 1.05
N VAL A 373 -15.50 20.93 0.60
CA VAL A 373 -15.57 21.47 -0.76
C VAL A 373 -15.85 22.96 -0.61
N ASP A 374 -15.07 23.83 -1.27
CA ASP A 374 -15.31 25.28 -1.28
C ASP A 374 -15.22 25.81 -2.71
N ASP A 375 -16.28 26.49 -3.13
CA ASP A 375 -16.49 27.19 -4.39
C ASP A 375 -16.13 26.43 -5.69
N VAL A 376 -16.21 25.10 -5.67
CA VAL A 376 -15.79 24.27 -6.81
C VAL A 376 -16.71 24.49 -8.01
N THR A 377 -16.10 24.85 -9.14
CA THR A 377 -16.77 25.00 -10.44
C THR A 377 -16.01 24.16 -11.48
N LEU A 378 -16.68 23.21 -12.13
CA LEU A 378 -16.07 22.36 -13.17
C LEU A 378 -17.11 21.81 -14.15
N THR A 379 -16.70 21.50 -15.37
CA THR A 379 -17.57 20.89 -16.40
C THR A 379 -16.97 19.58 -16.93
N VAL A 380 -17.75 18.50 -16.90
CA VAL A 380 -17.42 17.22 -17.55
C VAL A 380 -18.22 17.11 -18.85
N CYS A 381 -17.51 17.01 -19.97
CA CYS A 381 -18.13 16.78 -21.28
C CYS A 381 -18.39 15.29 -21.53
N LYS A 382 -19.47 14.95 -22.24
CA LYS A 382 -19.73 13.57 -22.70
C LYS A 382 -18.58 13.04 -23.56
N GLY A 383 -18.18 11.78 -23.34
CA GLY A 383 -17.09 11.10 -24.04
C GLY A 383 -15.67 11.47 -23.56
N LYS A 384 -15.51 12.54 -22.77
CA LYS A 384 -14.23 12.91 -22.13
C LYS A 384 -14.11 12.27 -20.74
N THR A 385 -12.88 12.19 -20.25
CA THR A 385 -12.54 11.77 -18.89
C THR A 385 -11.84 12.93 -18.19
N VAL A 386 -12.18 13.21 -16.93
CA VAL A 386 -11.56 14.25 -16.10
C VAL A 386 -10.91 13.59 -14.90
N GLY A 387 -9.61 13.81 -14.70
CA GLY A 387 -8.89 13.33 -13.53
C GLY A 387 -8.96 14.33 -12.39
N LEU A 388 -9.38 13.88 -11.20
CA LEU A 388 -9.40 14.69 -9.98
C LEU A 388 -8.30 14.21 -9.03
N VAL A 389 -7.23 14.99 -8.90
CA VAL A 389 -6.01 14.62 -8.17
C VAL A 389 -5.76 15.61 -7.02
N GLY A 390 -5.12 15.14 -5.95
CA GLY A 390 -4.77 15.92 -4.76
C GLY A 390 -4.48 14.99 -3.56
N GLU A 391 -4.04 15.54 -2.44
CA GLU A 391 -3.61 14.79 -1.25
C GLU A 391 -4.77 14.12 -0.49
N SER A 392 -4.47 13.24 0.48
CA SER A 392 -5.51 12.63 1.32
C SER A 392 -6.22 13.70 2.16
N GLY A 393 -7.55 13.59 2.27
CA GLY A 393 -8.38 14.59 2.94
C GLY A 393 -8.74 15.84 2.12
N CYS A 394 -8.17 16.08 0.93
CA CYS A 394 -8.41 17.28 0.12
C CYS A 394 -9.80 17.39 -0.57
N GLY A 395 -10.83 16.74 -0.02
CA GLY A 395 -12.23 16.89 -0.46
C GLY A 395 -12.71 15.99 -1.60
N LYS A 396 -11.84 15.29 -2.35
CA LYS A 396 -12.19 14.50 -3.55
C LYS A 396 -13.43 13.60 -3.37
N THR A 397 -13.42 12.76 -2.34
CA THR A 397 -14.49 11.80 -2.05
C THR A 397 -15.78 12.49 -1.56
N THR A 398 -15.66 13.66 -0.92
CA THR A 398 -16.79 14.52 -0.58
C THR A 398 -17.42 15.10 -1.84
N LEU A 399 -16.62 15.69 -2.74
CA LEU A 399 -17.09 16.26 -4.01
C LEU A 399 -17.86 15.21 -4.83
N GLY A 400 -17.29 14.01 -5.02
CA GLY A 400 -17.96 12.90 -5.70
C GLY A 400 -19.30 12.48 -5.06
N ARG A 401 -19.37 12.44 -3.72
CA ARG A 401 -20.60 12.12 -2.98
C ARG A 401 -21.64 13.26 -3.03
N THR A 402 -21.20 14.52 -3.04
CA THR A 402 -22.08 15.70 -3.11
C THR A 402 -22.67 15.89 -4.51
N ILE A 403 -21.90 15.63 -5.57
CA ILE A 403 -22.40 15.59 -6.97
C ILE A 403 -23.63 14.67 -7.11
N LEU A 404 -23.63 13.53 -6.40
CA LEU A 404 -24.72 12.54 -6.42
C LEU A 404 -25.80 12.77 -5.36
N ARG A 405 -25.67 13.80 -4.52
CA ARG A 405 -26.46 14.04 -3.30
C ARG A 405 -26.53 12.82 -2.37
N LEU A 406 -25.42 12.09 -2.25
CA LEU A 406 -25.16 11.15 -1.16
C LEU A 406 -24.75 11.91 0.12
N ILE A 407 -24.27 13.14 -0.05
CA ILE A 407 -24.10 14.16 0.99
C ILE A 407 -24.74 15.41 0.41
N GLU A 408 -25.77 15.97 1.06
CA GLU A 408 -26.43 17.19 0.57
C GLU A 408 -25.44 18.38 0.58
N PRO A 409 -25.42 19.22 -0.48
CA PRO A 409 -24.54 20.39 -0.54
C PRO A 409 -24.96 21.46 0.46
N THR A 410 -24.00 22.27 0.88
CA THR A 410 -24.24 23.47 1.71
C THR A 410 -24.71 24.64 0.85
N SER A 411 -24.19 24.78 -0.38
CA SER A 411 -24.67 25.69 -1.42
C SER A 411 -24.01 25.40 -2.78
N GLY A 412 -24.44 26.10 -3.84
CA GLY A 412 -24.01 25.89 -5.22
C GLY A 412 -24.91 24.89 -5.97
N GLN A 413 -24.63 24.70 -7.27
CA GLN A 413 -25.49 23.97 -8.20
C GLN A 413 -24.76 22.80 -8.88
N VAL A 414 -25.50 21.74 -9.20
CA VAL A 414 -25.04 20.58 -9.97
C VAL A 414 -26.07 20.29 -11.07
N LEU A 415 -25.70 20.51 -12.32
CA LEU A 415 -26.55 20.28 -13.50
C LEU A 415 -26.09 19.00 -14.21
N TYR A 416 -26.98 18.02 -14.36
CA TYR A 416 -26.75 16.82 -15.18
C TYR A 416 -27.69 16.80 -16.37
N ASP A 417 -27.13 16.73 -17.58
CA ASP A 417 -27.86 16.78 -18.86
C ASP A 417 -28.84 17.98 -18.92
N GLY A 418 -28.38 19.13 -18.39
CA GLY A 418 -29.15 20.38 -18.26
C GLY A 418 -30.11 20.47 -17.06
N ARG A 419 -30.32 19.39 -16.29
CA ARG A 419 -31.26 19.35 -15.15
C ARG A 419 -30.55 19.54 -13.81
N ASP A 420 -31.11 20.39 -12.95
CA ASP A 420 -30.54 20.68 -11.63
C ASP A 420 -30.79 19.53 -10.63
N VAL A 421 -29.72 18.81 -10.32
CA VAL A 421 -29.68 17.71 -9.36
C VAL A 421 -29.97 18.21 -7.94
N THR A 422 -29.64 19.47 -7.60
CA THR A 422 -29.88 20.04 -6.26
C THR A 422 -31.36 20.28 -5.98
N ALA A 423 -32.17 20.50 -7.02
CA ALA A 423 -33.63 20.66 -6.92
C ALA A 423 -34.43 19.35 -7.03
N MET A 424 -33.82 18.24 -7.49
CA MET A 424 -34.53 16.97 -7.74
C MET A 424 -35.18 16.37 -6.48
N SER A 425 -36.37 15.80 -6.66
CA SER A 425 -37.04 14.95 -5.67
C SER A 425 -36.36 13.60 -5.50
N HIS A 426 -36.66 12.86 -4.40
CA HIS A 426 -36.12 11.51 -4.19
C HIS A 426 -36.46 10.52 -5.33
N ALA A 427 -37.61 10.66 -5.99
CA ALA A 427 -37.98 9.82 -7.12
C ALA A 427 -37.10 10.09 -8.36
N GLU A 428 -36.86 11.37 -8.65
CA GLU A 428 -35.97 11.79 -9.74
C GLU A 428 -34.51 11.43 -9.46
N LEU A 429 -34.04 11.57 -8.21
CA LEU A 429 -32.69 11.12 -7.81
C LEU A 429 -32.50 9.60 -8.03
N ARG A 430 -33.53 8.76 -7.80
CA ARG A 430 -33.50 7.32 -8.14
C ARG A 430 -33.49 7.05 -9.66
N GLN A 431 -33.98 7.97 -10.49
CA GLN A 431 -33.84 7.87 -11.95
C GLN A 431 -32.46 8.38 -12.43
N MET A 432 -31.98 9.48 -11.86
CA MET A 432 -30.68 10.09 -12.17
C MET A 432 -29.52 9.17 -11.78
N ARG A 433 -29.55 8.54 -10.60
CA ARG A 433 -28.47 7.63 -10.14
C ARG A 433 -28.30 6.40 -11.03
N ARG A 434 -29.35 5.94 -11.75
CA ARG A 434 -29.21 4.91 -12.79
C ARG A 434 -28.38 5.37 -14.02
N LYS A 435 -28.15 6.67 -14.18
CA LYS A 435 -27.27 7.28 -15.20
C LYS A 435 -25.94 7.81 -14.64
N MET A 436 -25.84 8.01 -13.32
CA MET A 436 -24.64 8.46 -12.62
C MET A 436 -24.31 7.53 -11.45
N GLN A 437 -23.38 6.61 -11.68
CA GLN A 437 -22.91 5.63 -10.68
C GLN A 437 -21.60 6.08 -10.03
N ILE A 438 -21.33 5.59 -8.82
CA ILE A 438 -20.06 5.79 -8.09
C ILE A 438 -19.46 4.45 -7.72
N ILE A 439 -18.18 4.27 -8.06
CA ILE A 439 -17.35 3.24 -7.44
C ILE A 439 -16.74 3.88 -6.19
N PHE A 440 -17.03 3.33 -5.03
CA PHE A 440 -16.48 3.82 -3.77
C PHE A 440 -15.00 3.46 -3.62
N GLN A 441 -14.25 4.30 -2.90
CA GLN A 441 -12.82 4.14 -2.67
C GLN A 441 -12.45 2.90 -1.84
N ASP A 442 -13.38 2.43 -1.01
CA ASP A 442 -13.24 1.26 -0.16
C ASP A 442 -14.39 0.28 -0.47
N PRO A 443 -14.12 -0.90 -1.05
CA PRO A 443 -15.15 -1.88 -1.35
C PRO A 443 -15.67 -2.60 -0.09
N TYR A 444 -14.90 -2.66 1.00
CA TYR A 444 -15.29 -3.35 2.23
C TYR A 444 -16.42 -2.61 2.95
N SER A 445 -16.36 -1.28 3.05
CA SER A 445 -17.50 -0.47 3.52
C SER A 445 -18.66 -0.32 2.52
N SER A 446 -18.55 -0.93 1.33
CA SER A 446 -19.55 -0.86 0.26
C SER A 446 -20.32 -2.17 0.02
N LEU A 447 -19.87 -3.28 0.61
CA LEU A 447 -20.55 -4.58 0.55
C LEU A 447 -21.11 -4.94 1.92
N ASN A 448 -22.33 -5.46 1.98
CA ASN A 448 -22.92 -5.95 3.23
C ASN A 448 -22.32 -7.32 3.59
N PRO A 449 -21.53 -7.48 4.66
CA PRO A 449 -20.89 -8.75 5.00
C PRO A 449 -21.86 -9.84 5.47
N ARG A 450 -23.16 -9.51 5.61
CA ARG A 450 -24.25 -10.47 5.89
C ARG A 450 -24.92 -11.00 4.62
N MET A 451 -24.47 -10.59 3.43
CA MET A 451 -25.01 -10.99 2.14
C MET A 451 -23.93 -11.64 1.29
N THR A 452 -24.32 -12.61 0.46
CA THR A 452 -23.40 -13.16 -0.55
C THR A 452 -23.16 -12.12 -1.65
N VAL A 453 -22.01 -12.21 -2.33
CA VAL A 453 -21.68 -11.29 -3.44
C VAL A 453 -22.77 -11.30 -4.52
N GLY A 454 -23.35 -12.47 -4.81
CA GLY A 454 -24.49 -12.58 -5.72
C GLY A 454 -25.73 -11.84 -5.22
N ALA A 455 -26.09 -11.97 -3.94
CA ALA A 455 -27.21 -11.25 -3.35
C ALA A 455 -27.00 -9.72 -3.36
N ALA A 456 -25.79 -9.26 -3.06
CA ALA A 456 -25.43 -7.84 -3.08
C ALA A 456 -25.44 -7.21 -4.49
N ILE A 457 -25.26 -8.02 -5.55
CA ILE A 457 -25.37 -7.59 -6.95
C ILE A 457 -26.84 -7.61 -7.43
N MET A 458 -27.72 -8.38 -6.79
CA MET A 458 -29.15 -8.45 -7.09
C MET A 458 -30.00 -7.42 -6.31
N GLU A 459 -29.40 -6.66 -5.39
CA GLU A 459 -30.07 -5.58 -4.65
C GLU A 459 -30.05 -4.25 -5.47
N PRO A 460 -31.20 -3.55 -5.66
CA PRO A 460 -31.39 -2.54 -6.72
C PRO A 460 -31.13 -1.06 -6.37
#